data_AF-A0A4Z2IAQ5-F1
#
_entry.id   AF-A0A4Z2IAQ5-F1
#
_cell.length_a   1.000
_cell.length_b   1.000
_cell.length_c   1.000
_cell.angle_alpha   90.00
_cell.angle_beta   90.00
_cell.angle_gamma   90.00
#
_symmetry.space_group_name_H-M   'P 1'
#
loop_
_entity.id
_entity.type
_entity.pdbx_description
1 polymer ?
#
loop_
_entity_poly.entity_id
_entity_poly.type
_entity_poly.pdbx_seq_one_letter_code
_entity_poly.pdbx_strand_id
1 'polypeptide(L)'
;MPLLEHKYGADKCYMFENNIFPTTVTFPPTSQTLLLQSCCSSWQNVSGVNILAHLHQEPKVKGKYDNVKTIVNPRAVFTATVHGLISSLRGCSMVDRNIARMYHTRAAVETALTPDQLIYDGRLLNYSPQLIPNVNTVLRESGLLSEDNIK
;
A
#
# COMPACT_ATOMS: atom_id res chain seq x y z
N MET A 1 -0.05 -4.65 17.30
CA MET A 1 -0.14 -3.29 16.72
C MET A 1 -0.50 -2.31 17.85
N PRO A 2 0.48 -1.86 18.64
CA PRO A 2 0.22 -1.28 19.95
C PRO A 2 -0.75 -0.09 19.93
N LEU A 3 -0.65 0.79 18.94
CA LEU A 3 -1.53 1.94 18.81
C LEU A 3 -2.99 1.55 18.51
N LEU A 4 -3.20 0.56 17.64
CA LEU A 4 -4.55 0.08 17.29
C LEU A 4 -5.16 -0.73 18.44
N GLU A 5 -4.35 -1.57 19.10
CA GLU A 5 -4.75 -2.35 20.27
C GLU A 5 -5.14 -1.42 21.42
N HIS A 6 -4.37 -0.37 21.68
CA HIS A 6 -4.68 0.64 22.67
C HIS A 6 -5.96 1.42 22.33
N LYS A 7 -6.16 1.82 21.07
CA LYS A 7 -7.32 2.63 20.68
C LYS A 7 -8.62 1.84 20.55
N TYR A 8 -8.56 0.61 20.05
CA TYR A 8 -9.74 -0.15 19.65
C TYR A 8 -9.91 -1.46 20.43
N GLY A 9 -8.89 -1.92 21.15
CA GLY A 9 -8.86 -3.20 21.89
C GLY A 9 -8.14 -4.30 21.12
N ALA A 10 -7.39 -5.16 21.83
CA ALA A 10 -6.56 -6.21 21.21
C ALA A 10 -7.34 -7.38 20.58
N ASP A 11 -8.56 -7.62 21.04
CA ASP A 11 -9.45 -8.66 20.50
C ASP A 11 -10.41 -8.14 19.42
N LYS A 12 -10.22 -6.88 18.99
CA LYS A 12 -10.96 -6.32 17.87
C LYS A 12 -10.30 -6.63 16.54
N CYS A 13 -11.16 -6.75 15.55
CA CYS A 13 -10.79 -6.71 14.15
C CYS A 13 -10.59 -5.24 13.71
N TYR A 14 -9.55 -4.97 12.91
CA TYR A 14 -9.24 -3.64 12.40
C TYR A 14 -9.50 -3.62 10.90
N MET A 15 -10.53 -2.91 10.47
CA MET A 15 -10.85 -2.72 9.07
C MET A 15 -10.13 -1.48 8.55
N PHE A 16 -9.61 -1.54 7.32
CA PHE A 16 -8.92 -0.45 6.65
C PHE A 16 -9.60 -0.17 5.33
N GLU A 17 -9.83 1.11 5.07
CA GLU A 17 -10.32 1.59 3.78
C GLU A 17 -9.35 1.22 2.65
N ASN A 18 -9.90 0.71 1.53
CA ASN A 18 -9.14 0.34 0.35
C ASN A 18 -8.89 1.52 -0.57
N ASN A 19 -7.74 2.15 -0.37
CA ASN A 19 -7.23 3.20 -1.24
C ASN A 19 -6.52 2.53 -2.43
N ILE A 20 -7.12 2.65 -3.61
CA ILE A 20 -6.60 2.06 -4.86
C ILE A 20 -5.61 3.03 -5.48
N PHE A 21 -4.40 2.55 -5.75
CA PHE A 21 -3.34 3.27 -6.46
C PHE A 21 -3.15 2.59 -7.82
N PRO A 22 -3.67 3.17 -8.92
CA PRO A 22 -3.61 2.54 -10.24
C PRO A 22 -2.17 2.31 -10.74
N THR A 23 -1.87 1.10 -11.18
CA THR A 23 -0.57 0.75 -11.80
C THR A 23 -0.36 1.39 -13.17
N THR A 24 -1.43 1.88 -13.80
CA THR A 24 -1.39 2.58 -15.10
C THR A 24 -1.01 4.05 -14.95
N VAL A 25 -1.02 4.59 -13.73
CA VAL A 25 -0.73 5.99 -13.46
C VAL A 25 0.57 6.10 -12.70
N THR A 26 1.55 6.73 -13.35
CA THR A 26 2.81 7.14 -12.74
C THR A 26 2.99 8.62 -13.05
N PHE A 27 3.69 9.35 -12.18
CA PHE A 27 4.01 10.75 -12.46
C PHE A 27 5.00 10.85 -13.63
N PRO A 28 4.87 11.87 -14.50
CA PRO A 28 6.03 12.37 -15.21
C PRO A 28 7.08 12.86 -14.18
N PRO A 29 8.37 12.78 -14.48
CA PRO A 29 9.43 13.11 -13.53
C PRO A 29 9.31 14.57 -13.02
N THR A 30 8.88 14.75 -11.78
CA THR A 30 9.12 15.95 -10.97
C THR A 30 10.49 15.81 -10.30
N SER A 31 11.12 16.89 -9.81
CA SER A 31 12.44 16.80 -9.16
C SER A 31 12.50 15.75 -8.04
N GLN A 32 11.41 15.54 -7.30
CA GLN A 32 11.34 14.54 -6.22
C GLN A 32 11.13 13.12 -6.76
N THR A 33 10.34 12.94 -7.82
CA THR A 33 10.18 11.63 -8.47
C THR A 33 11.35 11.26 -9.38
N LEU A 34 12.14 12.24 -9.85
CA LEU A 34 13.42 12.03 -10.54
C LEU A 34 14.47 11.42 -9.62
N LEU A 35 14.54 11.87 -8.36
CA LEU A 35 15.42 11.28 -7.34
C LEU A 35 15.01 9.84 -6.98
N LEU A 36 13.70 9.54 -7.02
CA LEU A 36 13.19 8.19 -6.82
C LEU A 36 13.36 7.29 -8.05
N GLN A 37 13.19 7.85 -9.25
CA GLN A 37 13.47 7.16 -10.50
C GLN A 37 14.96 6.86 -10.65
N SER A 38 15.84 7.75 -10.19
CA SER A 38 17.28 7.50 -10.17
C SER A 38 17.66 6.46 -9.11
N CYS A 39 17.08 6.50 -7.91
CA CYS A 39 17.41 5.53 -6.85
C CYS A 39 16.91 4.11 -7.15
N CYS A 40 15.85 3.96 -7.94
CA CYS A 40 15.28 2.66 -8.34
C CYS A 40 15.58 2.33 -9.81
N SER A 41 16.47 3.05 -10.48
CA SER A 41 16.85 2.79 -11.88
C SER A 41 17.37 1.36 -12.07
N SER A 42 18.04 0.81 -11.07
CA SER A 42 18.49 -0.58 -11.03
C SER A 42 17.34 -1.59 -11.13
N TRP A 43 16.13 -1.24 -10.66
CA TRP A 43 14.97 -2.13 -10.66
C TRP A 43 14.28 -2.25 -12.02
N GLN A 44 14.65 -1.45 -13.03
CA GLN A 44 13.96 -1.42 -14.32
C GLN A 44 13.91 -2.79 -15.03
N ASN A 45 14.94 -3.62 -14.82
CA ASN A 45 15.02 -4.97 -15.41
C ASN A 45 14.46 -6.07 -14.50
N VAL A 46 13.93 -5.70 -13.33
CA VAL A 46 13.33 -6.65 -12.38
C VAL A 46 11.84 -6.72 -12.65
N SER A 47 11.33 -7.94 -12.88
CA SER A 47 9.90 -8.16 -13.07
C SER A 47 9.11 -7.79 -11.81
N GLY A 48 8.07 -6.96 -11.95
CA GLY A 48 7.21 -6.56 -10.85
C GLY A 48 6.69 -5.14 -10.99
N VAL A 49 6.10 -4.62 -9.91
CA VAL A 49 5.57 -3.26 -9.82
C VAL A 49 6.32 -2.50 -8.72
N ASN A 50 6.96 -1.40 -9.09
CA ASN A 50 7.54 -0.49 -8.11
C ASN A 50 6.43 0.37 -7.47
N ILE A 51 5.96 -0.03 -6.28
CA ILE A 51 4.89 0.67 -5.58
C ILE A 51 5.22 2.13 -5.25
N LEU A 52 6.50 2.51 -5.14
CA LEU A 52 6.93 3.89 -4.89
C LEU A 52 6.66 4.82 -6.09
N ALA A 53 6.42 4.27 -7.28
CA ALA A 53 6.08 5.04 -8.48
C ALA A 53 4.59 5.41 -8.56
N HIS A 54 3.73 4.79 -7.74
CA HIS A 54 2.27 4.93 -7.80
C HIS A 54 1.74 5.69 -6.59
N LEU A 55 1.67 7.02 -6.70
CA LEU A 55 1.37 7.94 -5.60
C LEU A 55 0.01 8.64 -5.73
N HIS A 56 -0.78 8.28 -6.74
CA HIS A 56 -2.12 8.81 -6.94
C HIS A 56 -3.14 7.73 -6.67
N GLN A 57 -4.13 8.06 -5.85
CA GLN A 57 -5.24 7.15 -5.56
C GLN A 57 -6.52 7.59 -6.26
N GLU A 58 -7.37 6.63 -6.58
CA GLU A 58 -8.73 6.92 -7.01
C GLU A 58 -9.52 7.64 -5.90
N PRO A 59 -10.36 8.62 -6.24
CA PRO A 59 -11.28 9.20 -5.27
C PRO A 59 -12.25 8.14 -4.76
N LYS A 60 -12.65 8.27 -3.50
CA LYS A 60 -13.62 7.35 -2.91
C LYS A 60 -14.96 7.48 -3.63
N VAL A 61 -15.42 6.40 -4.26
CA VAL A 61 -16.79 6.30 -4.75
C VAL A 61 -17.70 5.88 -3.59
N LYS A 62 -18.49 6.83 -3.07
CA LYS A 62 -19.48 6.52 -2.02
C LYS A 62 -20.52 5.53 -2.58
N GLY A 63 -20.77 4.43 -1.86
CA GLY A 63 -21.87 3.49 -2.16
C GLY A 63 -21.53 2.30 -3.06
N LYS A 64 -20.32 2.22 -3.65
CA LYS A 64 -19.82 0.95 -4.21
C LYS A 64 -19.13 0.18 -3.07
N TYR A 65 -19.48 -1.10 -2.91
CA TYR A 65 -18.93 -2.06 -1.95
C TYR A 65 -17.64 -1.58 -1.29
N ASP A 66 -17.73 -1.19 0.00
CA ASP A 66 -16.59 -0.79 0.81
C ASP A 66 -15.67 -2.02 0.96
N ASN A 67 -14.85 -2.30 -0.04
CA ASN A 67 -13.85 -3.34 0.00
C ASN A 67 -12.88 -2.92 1.10
N VAL A 68 -13.04 -3.46 2.30
CA VAL A 68 -12.10 -3.22 3.40
C VAL A 68 -11.06 -4.34 3.40
N LYS A 69 -9.85 -4.03 3.83
CA LYS A 69 -8.91 -5.07 4.25
C LYS A 69 -8.91 -5.11 5.76
N THR A 70 -8.85 -6.31 6.32
CA THR A 70 -9.04 -6.51 7.75
C THR A 70 -7.84 -7.20 8.35
N ILE A 71 -7.27 -6.60 9.40
CA ILE A 71 -6.28 -7.26 10.26
C ILE A 71 -7.01 -7.76 11.50
N VAL A 72 -6.72 -8.99 11.90
CA VAL A 72 -7.43 -9.67 12.99
C VAL A 72 -6.46 -10.37 13.91
N ASN A 73 -6.80 -10.46 15.20
CA ASN A 73 -6.25 -11.48 16.08
C ASN A 73 -6.95 -12.80 15.74
N PRO A 74 -6.27 -13.82 15.18
CA PRO A 74 -6.92 -15.05 14.77
C PRO A 74 -7.58 -15.80 15.93
N ARG A 75 -7.14 -15.60 17.17
CA ARG A 75 -7.76 -16.20 18.37
C ARG A 75 -9.06 -15.52 18.80
N ALA A 76 -9.35 -14.34 18.24
CA ALA A 76 -10.55 -13.57 18.52
C ALA A 76 -11.59 -13.65 17.38
N VAL A 77 -11.35 -14.48 16.35
CA VAL A 77 -12.23 -14.65 15.19
C VAL A 77 -12.86 -16.03 15.20
N PHE A 78 -14.18 -16.10 14.99
CA PHE A 78 -14.91 -17.37 14.90
C PHE A 78 -15.19 -17.75 13.45
N THR A 79 -15.50 -16.77 12.58
CA THR A 79 -15.78 -17.04 11.17
C THR A 79 -15.36 -15.88 10.28
N ALA A 80 -14.58 -16.20 9.25
CA ALA A 80 -14.08 -15.27 8.24
C ALA A 80 -14.51 -15.69 6.83
N THR A 81 -14.61 -14.72 5.93
CA THR A 81 -14.83 -14.90 4.49
C THR A 81 -13.84 -14.05 3.71
N VAL A 82 -13.79 -14.23 2.40
CA VAL A 82 -13.00 -13.36 1.50
C VAL A 82 -13.47 -11.89 1.50
N HIS A 83 -14.71 -11.63 1.95
CA HIS A 83 -15.28 -10.28 2.04
C HIS A 83 -15.13 -9.62 3.42
N GLY A 84 -14.62 -10.35 4.41
CA GLY A 84 -14.47 -9.84 5.78
C GLY A 84 -14.90 -10.85 6.84
N LEU A 85 -15.13 -10.37 8.06
CA LEU A 85 -15.52 -11.22 9.18
C LEU A 85 -17.03 -11.33 9.31
N ILE A 86 -17.52 -12.56 9.51
CA ILE A 86 -18.92 -12.82 9.87
C ILE A 86 -19.10 -12.68 11.38
N SER A 87 -18.18 -13.24 12.17
CA SER A 87 -18.28 -13.22 13.63
C SER A 87 -16.90 -13.23 14.31
N SER A 88 -16.80 -12.49 15.41
CA SER A 88 -15.60 -12.34 16.22
C SER A 88 -15.96 -11.95 17.66
N LEU A 89 -15.02 -12.12 18.59
CA LEU A 89 -15.22 -11.92 20.02
C LEU A 89 -15.64 -10.48 20.38
N ARG A 90 -15.02 -9.47 19.76
CA ARG A 90 -15.28 -8.04 20.04
C ARG A 90 -15.71 -7.24 18.80
N GLY A 91 -16.05 -7.93 17.70
CA GLY A 91 -16.42 -7.30 16.45
C GLY A 91 -15.25 -6.54 15.78
N CYS A 92 -15.63 -5.70 14.82
CA CYS A 92 -14.70 -4.93 14.00
C CYS A 92 -14.78 -3.43 14.31
N SER A 93 -13.69 -2.72 14.05
CA SER A 93 -13.62 -1.27 14.08
C SER A 93 -13.02 -0.74 12.78
N MET A 94 -13.64 0.30 12.22
CA MET A 94 -13.09 1.02 11.09
C MET A 94 -11.92 1.88 11.58
N VAL A 95 -10.73 1.65 11.03
CA VAL A 95 -9.53 2.40 11.40
C VAL A 95 -9.57 3.77 10.74
N ASP A 96 -9.28 4.80 11.55
CA ASP A 96 -9.13 6.16 11.04
C ASP A 96 -7.93 6.23 10.08
N ARG A 97 -8.19 6.77 8.89
CA ARG A 97 -7.20 6.97 7.82
C ARG A 97 -6.00 7.83 8.20
N ASN A 98 -6.10 8.59 9.27
CA ASN A 98 -5.02 9.41 9.83
C ASN A 98 -4.13 8.65 10.81
N ILE A 99 -4.59 7.49 11.30
CA ILE A 99 -3.77 6.59 12.14
C ILE A 99 -3.02 5.60 11.28
N ALA A 100 -3.72 4.94 10.37
CA ALA A 100 -3.14 3.96 9.48
C ALA A 100 -3.92 3.90 8.18
N ARG A 101 -3.20 3.65 7.08
CA ARG A 101 -3.72 3.70 5.72
C ARG A 101 -3.23 2.48 4.97
N MET A 102 -4.13 1.84 4.24
CA MET A 102 -3.77 0.74 3.34
C MET A 102 -3.62 1.27 1.92
N TYR A 103 -2.49 0.91 1.29
CA TYR A 103 -2.14 1.23 -0.09
C TYR A 103 -2.36 -0.03 -0.92
N HIS A 104 -3.25 0.03 -1.90
CA HIS A 104 -3.51 -1.08 -2.82
C HIS A 104 -3.07 -0.69 -4.23
N THR A 105 -1.81 -0.99 -4.55
CA THR A 105 -1.27 -0.76 -5.89
C THR A 105 -1.74 -1.87 -6.83
N ARG A 106 -2.67 -1.56 -7.74
CA ARG A 106 -3.29 -2.54 -8.65
C ARG A 106 -3.87 -1.86 -9.90
N ALA A 107 -4.45 -2.64 -10.81
CA ALA A 107 -5.23 -2.08 -11.92
C ALA A 107 -6.39 -1.21 -11.40
N ALA A 108 -6.66 -0.12 -12.13
CA ALA A 108 -7.75 0.82 -11.83
C ALA A 108 -9.10 0.10 -11.70
N VAL A 109 -9.93 0.55 -10.76
CA VAL A 109 -11.33 0.12 -10.65
C VAL A 109 -12.23 1.05 -11.45
N GLU A 110 -12.00 2.35 -11.36
CA GLU A 110 -12.71 3.34 -12.17
C GLU A 110 -11.88 3.70 -13.41
N THR A 111 -12.11 2.97 -14.50
CA THR A 111 -11.31 3.09 -15.73
C THR A 111 -11.53 4.38 -16.52
N ALA A 112 -12.57 5.15 -16.17
CA ALA A 112 -12.91 6.41 -16.84
C ALA A 112 -12.25 7.64 -16.18
N LEU A 113 -11.50 7.46 -15.08
CA LEU A 113 -10.86 8.57 -14.40
C LEU A 113 -9.71 9.15 -15.21
N THR A 114 -9.69 10.47 -15.35
CA THR A 114 -8.56 11.20 -15.92
C THR A 114 -7.50 11.47 -14.83
N PRO A 115 -6.22 11.67 -15.18
CA PRO A 115 -5.16 11.88 -14.19
C PRO A 115 -5.41 13.03 -13.20
N ASP A 116 -6.07 14.10 -13.64
CA ASP A 116 -6.45 15.26 -12.82
C ASP A 116 -7.55 14.97 -11.79
N GLN A 117 -8.29 13.87 -11.94
CA GLN A 117 -9.31 13.43 -11.00
C GLN A 117 -8.76 12.56 -9.86
N LEU A 118 -7.47 12.18 -9.95
CA LEU A 118 -6.82 11.36 -8.93
C LEU A 118 -6.25 12.20 -7.80
N ILE A 119 -6.20 11.61 -6.61
CA ILE A 119 -5.77 12.31 -5.40
C ILE A 119 -4.33 11.92 -5.08
N TYR A 120 -3.42 12.90 -5.07
CA TYR A 120 -2.03 12.69 -4.70
C TYR A 120 -1.87 12.30 -3.21
N ASP A 121 -1.00 11.32 -2.96
CA ASP A 121 -0.63 10.83 -1.63
C ASP A 121 0.82 10.34 -1.61
N GLY A 122 1.75 11.27 -1.43
CA GLY A 122 3.19 10.99 -1.37
C GLY A 122 3.70 10.36 -0.07
N ARG A 123 2.84 10.07 0.92
CA ARG A 123 3.29 9.62 2.25
C ARG A 123 4.02 8.27 2.23
N LEU A 124 3.76 7.43 1.22
CA LEU A 124 4.49 6.18 1.01
C LEU A 124 6.00 6.43 0.82
N LEU A 125 6.38 7.60 0.28
CA LEU A 125 7.78 7.97 0.07
C LEU A 125 8.55 8.18 1.38
N ASN A 126 7.87 8.44 2.51
CA ASN A 126 8.54 8.56 3.81
C ASN A 126 9.20 7.23 4.24
N TYR A 127 8.76 6.10 3.68
CA TYR A 127 9.35 4.79 3.93
C TYR A 127 10.51 4.46 2.97
N SER A 128 10.74 5.27 1.94
CA SER A 128 11.77 5.03 0.93
C SER A 128 13.19 4.87 1.50
N PRO A 129 13.64 5.63 2.54
CA PRO A 129 15.00 5.48 3.07
C PRO A 129 15.30 4.10 3.67
N GLN A 130 14.27 3.39 4.14
CA GLN A 130 14.41 2.02 4.66
C GLN A 130 14.03 0.98 3.60
N LEU A 131 12.98 1.22 2.82
CA LEU A 131 12.47 0.25 1.86
C LEU A 131 13.47 -0.02 0.73
N ILE A 132 14.04 1.04 0.14
CA ILE A 132 14.93 0.91 -1.02
C ILE A 132 16.19 0.06 -0.71
N PRO A 133 16.98 0.34 0.35
CA PRO A 133 18.16 -0.47 0.63
C PRO A 133 17.81 -1.93 0.97
N ASN A 134 16.70 -2.17 1.65
CA ASN A 134 16.25 -3.53 1.96
C ASN A 134 15.82 -4.29 0.70
N VAL A 135 15.08 -3.65 -0.20
CA VAL A 135 14.72 -4.25 -1.50
C VAL A 135 15.97 -4.51 -2.34
N ASN A 136 16.91 -3.55 -2.42
CA ASN A 136 18.19 -3.75 -3.11
C ASN A 136 18.96 -4.95 -2.57
N THR A 137 19.01 -5.10 -1.24
CA THR A 137 19.68 -6.23 -0.58
C THR A 137 19.07 -7.55 -1.03
N VAL A 138 17.76 -7.71 -0.89
CA VAL A 138 17.05 -8.94 -1.28
C VAL A 138 17.20 -9.24 -2.77
N LEU A 139 17.11 -8.22 -3.63
CA LEU A 139 17.26 -8.41 -5.07
C LEU A 139 18.68 -8.84 -5.46
N ARG A 140 19.72 -8.32 -4.79
CA ARG A 140 21.12 -8.77 -4.98
C ARG A 140 21.32 -10.19 -4.50
N GLU A 141 20.85 -10.52 -3.30
CA GLU A 141 20.90 -11.88 -2.75
C GLU A 141 20.15 -12.89 -3.64
N SER A 142 19.13 -12.42 -4.35
CA SER A 142 18.37 -13.21 -5.33
C SER A 142 19.00 -13.25 -6.72
N GLY A 143 20.12 -12.56 -6.95
CA GLY A 143 20.77 -12.46 -8.26
C GLY A 143 20.00 -11.66 -9.32
N LEU A 144 19.01 -10.86 -8.90
CA LEU A 144 18.19 -10.01 -9.78
C LEU A 144 18.79 -8.63 -10.02
N LEU A 145 19.70 -8.20 -9.14
CA LEU A 145 20.55 -7.03 -9.33
C LEU A 145 22.01 -7.45 -9.29
N SER A 146 22.82 -6.84 -10.15
CA SER A 146 24.28 -6.95 -10.03
C SER A 146 24.75 -6.35 -8.71
N GLU A 147 25.83 -6.89 -8.15
CA GLU A 147 26.59 -6.16 -7.15
C GLU A 147 27.07 -4.86 -7.80
N ASP A 148 26.86 -3.73 -7.12
CA ASP A 148 27.38 -2.46 -7.62
C ASP A 148 28.89 -2.66 -7.77
N ASN A 149 29.42 -2.50 -8.97
CA ASN A 149 30.86 -2.45 -9.17
C ASN A 149 31.36 -1.21 -8.41
N ILE A 150 31.77 -1.40 -7.16
CA ILE A 150 32.47 -0.39 -6.39
C ILE A 150 33.80 -0.16 -7.14
N LYS A 151 33.81 0.85 -8.00
CA LYS A 151 35.02 1.47 -8.51
C LYS A 151 35.37 2.66 -7.64
#